data_AF-A0A2E8V6Y9-F1
#
_entry.id   AF-A0A2E8V6Y9-F1
#
_cell.length_a   1.000
_cell.length_b   1.000
_cell.length_c   1.000
_cell.angle_alpha   90.00
_cell.angle_beta   90.00
_cell.angle_gamma   90.00
#
_symmetry.space_group_name_H-M   'P 1'
#
loop_
_entity.id
_entity.type
_entity.pdbx_description
1 polymer ?
#
loop_
_entity_poly.entity_id
_entity_poly.type
_entity_poly.pdbx_seq_one_letter_code
_entity_poly.pdbx_strand_id
1 'polypeptide(L)'
;MESPYPPDSFKKDDEANDELFYKEPRLVVHIDDNAINSIKTYYSEVIPRQAKILDLMSSWKSHFPPRNNFIKKVGLGLNSYEMENNSDLDEFYVHDVNTNPTLPFETNYFDAVTIVVS
;
A
#
# COMPACT_ATOMS: atom_id res chain seq x y z
N MET A 1 -10.32 29.45 -18.21
CA MET A 1 -9.81 30.05 -16.97
C MET A 1 -8.34 29.72 -16.88
N GLU A 2 -7.47 30.69 -16.69
CA GLU A 2 -6.06 30.43 -16.41
C GLU A 2 -5.91 29.91 -14.97
N SER A 3 -4.97 28.99 -14.76
CA SER A 3 -4.64 28.47 -13.43
C SER A 3 -4.18 29.61 -12.52
N PRO A 4 -4.64 29.70 -11.26
CA PRO A 4 -4.14 30.70 -10.31
C PRO A 4 -2.71 30.41 -9.83
N TYR A 5 -2.11 29.30 -10.26
CA TYR A 5 -0.78 28.87 -9.86
C TYR A 5 0.26 29.11 -10.96
N PRO A 6 1.52 29.45 -10.59
CA PRO A 6 2.63 29.46 -11.53
C PRO A 6 2.71 28.19 -12.39
N PRO A 7 3.23 28.27 -13.64
CA PRO A 7 3.28 27.13 -14.56
C PRO A 7 3.95 25.87 -14.00
N ASP A 8 4.90 26.04 -13.07
CA ASP A 8 5.70 24.95 -12.52
C ASP A 8 5.21 24.45 -11.15
N SER A 9 4.10 24.96 -10.63
CA SER A 9 3.60 24.60 -9.28
C SER A 9 3.21 23.12 -9.11
N PHE A 10 3.10 22.37 -10.20
CA PHE A 10 2.75 20.95 -10.22
C PHE A 10 3.82 20.08 -10.87
N LYS A 11 4.99 20.64 -11.20
CA LYS A 11 6.13 19.82 -11.63
C LYS A 11 6.65 19.03 -10.43
N LYS A 12 7.10 17.81 -10.68
CA LYS A 12 7.79 17.05 -9.64
C LYS A 12 9.16 17.68 -9.42
N ASP A 13 9.60 17.71 -8.16
CA ASP A 13 10.97 18.07 -7.83
C ASP A 13 11.96 16.99 -8.32
N ASP A 14 11.48 15.74 -8.41
CA ASP A 14 12.22 14.60 -8.94
C ASP A 14 11.35 13.82 -9.95
N GLU A 15 11.86 13.69 -11.18
CA GLU A 15 11.23 12.95 -12.28
C GLU A 15 11.87 11.56 -12.47
N ALA A 16 12.79 11.15 -11.59
CA ALA A 16 13.39 9.83 -11.64
C ALA A 16 12.35 8.71 -11.44
N ASN A 17 12.66 7.52 -11.95
CA ASN A 17 11.82 6.35 -11.77
C ASN A 17 11.82 5.90 -10.30
N ASP A 18 10.65 5.72 -9.72
CA ASP A 18 10.43 5.22 -8.35
C ASP A 18 11.18 3.91 -8.07
N GLU A 19 11.37 3.03 -9.07
CA GLU A 19 12.18 1.81 -8.92
C GLU A 19 13.58 2.09 -8.34
N LEU A 20 14.19 3.23 -8.67
CA LEU A 20 15.49 3.62 -8.11
C LEU A 20 15.39 3.95 -6.63
N PHE A 21 14.31 4.59 -6.21
CA PHE A 21 14.06 4.96 -4.82
C PHE A 21 13.74 3.75 -3.95
N TYR A 22 12.99 2.78 -4.49
CA TYR A 22 12.60 1.54 -3.82
C TYR A 22 13.59 0.39 -3.99
N LYS A 23 14.72 0.60 -4.66
CA LYS A 23 15.75 -0.43 -4.84
C LYS A 23 16.33 -0.93 -3.52
N GLU A 24 16.62 0.00 -2.61
CA GLU A 24 17.15 -0.32 -1.29
C GLU A 24 16.00 -0.51 -0.30
N PRO A 25 15.87 -1.70 0.33
CA PRO A 25 14.76 -1.98 1.24
C PRO A 25 14.84 -1.16 2.52
N ARG A 26 13.68 -0.76 3.02
CA ARG A 26 13.49 0.05 4.22
C ARG A 26 12.58 -0.69 5.19
N LEU A 27 13.19 -1.55 5.99
CA LEU A 27 12.49 -2.24 7.09
C LEU A 27 12.35 -1.32 8.32
N VAL A 28 11.73 -0.16 8.13
CA VAL A 28 11.44 0.83 9.16
C VAL A 28 9.97 1.17 9.17
N VAL A 29 9.44 1.52 10.33
CA VAL A 29 8.05 1.95 10.46
C VAL A 29 8.02 3.47 10.29
N HIS A 30 7.31 3.94 9.26
CA HIS A 30 7.34 5.35 8.85
C HIS A 30 6.40 6.27 9.65
N ILE A 31 5.53 5.70 10.48
CA ILE A 31 4.56 6.43 11.31
C ILE A 31 4.64 6.01 12.78
N ASP A 32 4.17 6.89 13.66
CA ASP A 32 4.17 6.62 15.09
C ASP A 32 3.08 5.62 15.52
N ASP A 33 3.23 5.09 16.73
CA ASP A 33 2.30 4.09 17.30
C ASP A 33 0.85 4.59 17.41
N ASN A 34 0.62 5.90 17.60
CA ASN A 34 -0.74 6.44 17.69
C ASN A 34 -1.42 6.43 16.33
N ALA A 35 -0.69 6.77 15.27
CA ALA A 35 -1.18 6.66 13.90
C ALA A 35 -1.49 5.21 13.55
N ILE A 36 -0.58 4.27 13.87
CA ILE A 36 -0.78 2.84 13.66
C ILE A 36 -2.01 2.31 14.39
N ASN A 37 -2.18 2.70 15.66
CA ASN A 37 -3.35 2.28 16.45
C ASN A 37 -4.63 2.86 15.86
N SER A 38 -4.61 4.11 15.38
CA SER A 38 -5.76 4.72 14.72
C SER A 38 -6.13 3.99 13.43
N ILE A 39 -5.13 3.60 12.62
CA ILE A 39 -5.34 2.79 11.40
C ILE A 39 -5.95 1.43 11.75
N LYS A 40 -5.40 0.73 12.75
CA LYS A 40 -5.92 -0.57 13.20
C LYS A 40 -7.38 -0.49 13.66
N THR A 41 -7.71 0.54 14.45
CA THR A 41 -9.09 0.79 14.88
C THR A 41 -9.98 1.05 13.68
N TYR A 42 -9.58 1.94 12.78
CA TYR A 42 -10.34 2.26 11.58
C TYR A 42 -10.61 1.02 10.70
N TYR A 43 -9.57 0.24 10.41
CA TYR A 43 -9.69 -1.01 9.65
C TYR A 43 -10.59 -2.03 10.34
N SER A 44 -10.62 -2.06 11.68
CA SER A 44 -11.52 -2.94 12.43
C SER A 44 -13.00 -2.58 12.29
N GLU A 45 -13.30 -1.32 11.99
CA GLU A 45 -14.66 -0.79 11.88
C GLU A 45 -15.18 -0.82 10.44
N VAL A 46 -14.31 -0.50 9.47
CA VAL A 46 -14.75 -0.25 8.07
C VAL A 46 -14.55 -1.43 7.13
N ILE A 47 -13.56 -2.29 7.38
CA ILE A 47 -13.31 -3.44 6.52
C ILE A 47 -14.27 -4.56 6.92
N PRO A 48 -15.07 -5.11 5.99
CA PRO A 48 -15.97 -6.22 6.30
C PRO A 48 -15.22 -7.40 6.92
N ARG A 49 -15.88 -8.07 7.86
CA ARG A 49 -15.40 -9.38 8.32
C ARG A 49 -15.41 -10.35 7.14
N GLN A 50 -14.49 -11.29 7.13
CA GLN A 50 -14.33 -12.26 6.06
C GLN A 50 -14.07 -11.61 4.69
N ALA A 51 -13.43 -10.44 4.66
CA ALA A 51 -13.01 -9.79 3.42
C ALA A 51 -11.74 -10.41 2.83
N LYS A 52 -11.63 -10.40 1.50
CA LYS A 52 -10.38 -10.42 0.75
C LYS A 52 -9.91 -8.99 0.55
N ILE A 53 -8.69 -8.69 0.97
CA ILE A 53 -8.13 -7.35 1.00
C ILE A 53 -6.94 -7.27 0.05
N LEU A 54 -6.87 -6.19 -0.72
CA LEU A 54 -5.66 -5.77 -1.42
C LEU A 54 -5.02 -4.60 -0.67
N ASP A 55 -3.79 -4.76 -0.21
CA ASP A 55 -2.95 -3.66 0.25
C ASP A 55 -2.11 -3.12 -0.91
N LEU A 56 -2.56 -2.00 -1.47
CA LEU A 56 -2.00 -1.39 -2.67
C LEU A 56 -0.85 -0.44 -2.29
N MET A 57 0.28 -0.57 -2.98
CA MET A 57 1.54 0.11 -2.63
C MET A 57 2.08 -0.31 -1.26
N SER A 58 1.90 -1.59 -0.92
CA SER A 58 2.37 -2.18 0.32
C SER A 58 3.91 -2.23 0.39
N SER A 59 4.40 -2.30 1.63
CA SER A 59 5.80 -2.59 1.97
C SER A 59 5.86 -3.72 3.00
N TRP A 60 6.76 -3.66 3.98
CA TRP A 60 6.98 -4.69 5.02
C TRP A 60 6.03 -4.60 6.22
N LYS A 61 5.16 -3.58 6.27
CA LYS A 61 4.08 -3.43 7.26
C LYS A 61 2.79 -2.90 6.62
N SER A 62 1.67 -3.55 6.92
CA SER A 62 0.34 -3.15 6.42
C SER A 62 -0.59 -2.64 7.52
N HIS A 63 -0.16 -2.75 8.78
CA HIS A 63 -0.87 -2.25 9.96
C HIS A 63 -2.27 -2.86 10.16
N PHE A 64 -2.50 -4.08 9.67
CA PHE A 64 -3.77 -4.77 9.90
C PHE A 64 -3.98 -5.09 11.40
N PRO A 65 -5.24 -5.02 11.90
CA PRO A 65 -5.54 -5.37 13.27
C PRO A 65 -5.36 -6.88 13.52
N PRO A 66 -4.80 -7.29 14.67
CA PRO A 66 -4.40 -8.69 14.93
C PRO A 66 -5.56 -9.68 15.06
N ARG A 67 -6.82 -9.22 15.15
CA ARG A 67 -7.99 -10.06 15.44
C ARG A 67 -9.14 -9.86 14.46
N ASN A 68 -8.84 -9.46 13.23
CA ASN A 68 -9.84 -9.46 12.18
C ASN A 68 -9.81 -10.80 11.42
N ASN A 69 -10.98 -11.45 11.37
CA ASN A 69 -11.18 -12.70 10.64
C ASN A 69 -11.31 -12.42 9.13
N PHE A 70 -10.23 -11.92 8.51
CA PHE A 70 -10.15 -11.72 7.07
C PHE A 70 -9.92 -13.05 6.34
N ILE A 71 -10.46 -13.19 5.13
CA ILE A 71 -10.26 -14.40 4.32
C ILE A 71 -8.85 -14.41 3.73
N LYS A 72 -8.39 -13.27 3.21
CA LYS A 72 -7.10 -13.15 2.52
C LYS A 72 -6.61 -11.72 2.52
N LYS A 73 -5.31 -11.52 2.75
CA LYS A 73 -4.60 -10.24 2.69
C LYS A 73 -3.52 -10.35 1.62
N VAL A 74 -3.69 -9.65 0.51
CA VAL A 74 -2.75 -9.65 -0.62
C VAL A 74 -2.08 -8.29 -0.68
N GLY A 75 -0.76 -8.23 -0.70
CA GLY A 75 -0.04 -6.98 -0.92
C GLY A 75 0.43 -6.83 -2.36
N LEU A 76 0.48 -5.60 -2.84
CA LEU A 76 1.14 -5.24 -4.09
C LEU A 76 2.10 -4.10 -3.83
N GLY A 77 3.40 -4.33 -4.07
CA GLY A 77 4.46 -3.37 -3.76
C GLY A 77 5.59 -3.39 -4.79
N LEU A 78 6.64 -2.60 -4.53
CA LEU A 78 7.77 -2.44 -5.46
C LEU A 78 9.03 -3.19 -5.02
N ASN A 79 9.27 -3.32 -3.71
CA ASN A 79 10.48 -3.97 -3.20
C ASN A 79 10.18 -5.41 -2.74
N SER A 80 10.74 -6.41 -3.42
CA SER A 80 10.49 -7.82 -3.08
C SER A 80 10.90 -8.19 -1.65
N TYR A 81 12.01 -7.64 -1.16
CA TYR A 81 12.54 -7.96 0.17
C TYR A 81 11.65 -7.40 1.28
N GLU A 82 11.11 -6.19 1.11
CA GLU A 82 10.11 -5.63 2.03
C GLU A 82 8.86 -6.51 2.07
N MET A 83 8.33 -6.88 0.90
CA MET A 83 7.11 -7.68 0.80
C MET A 83 7.27 -9.08 1.42
N GLU A 84 8.43 -9.73 1.21
CA GLU A 84 8.77 -11.01 1.84
C GLU A 84 8.83 -10.93 3.37
N ASN A 85 9.16 -9.76 3.92
CA ASN A 85 9.23 -9.51 5.36
C ASN A 85 7.92 -8.96 5.95
N ASN A 86 6.85 -8.85 5.15
CA ASN A 86 5.55 -8.40 5.65
C ASN A 86 4.77 -9.54 6.31
N SER A 87 4.86 -9.60 7.64
CA SER A 87 4.12 -10.56 8.47
C SER A 87 2.59 -10.39 8.42
N ASP A 88 2.09 -9.27 7.91
CA ASP A 88 0.67 -8.96 7.87
C ASP A 88 -0.01 -9.50 6.60
N LEU A 89 0.74 -10.02 5.61
CA LEU A 89 0.21 -10.49 4.33
C LEU A 89 0.17 -12.02 4.25
N ASP A 90 -0.81 -12.54 3.51
CA ASP A 90 -0.90 -13.97 3.17
C ASP A 90 -0.25 -14.26 1.81
N GLU A 91 -0.19 -13.26 0.92
CA GLU A 91 0.39 -13.35 -0.43
C GLU A 91 0.84 -11.94 -0.88
N PHE A 92 1.81 -11.86 -1.78
CA PHE A 92 2.23 -10.59 -2.35
C PHE A 92 2.61 -10.67 -3.83
N TYR A 93 2.57 -9.50 -4.47
CA TYR A 93 3.01 -9.27 -5.85
C TYR A 93 3.98 -8.09 -5.91
N VAL A 94 5.07 -8.25 -6.66
CA VAL A 94 5.95 -7.14 -7.04
C VAL A 94 5.47 -6.61 -8.38
N HIS A 95 4.93 -5.40 -8.40
CA HIS A 95 4.31 -4.83 -9.59
C HIS A 95 4.35 -3.30 -9.55
N ASP A 96 4.94 -2.71 -10.58
CA ASP A 96 5.03 -1.27 -10.72
C ASP A 96 3.84 -0.71 -11.53
N VAL A 97 2.94 -0.03 -10.82
CA VAL A 97 1.75 0.59 -11.40
C VAL A 97 2.06 1.86 -12.20
N ASN A 98 3.25 2.45 -12.03
CA ASN A 98 3.69 3.60 -12.83
C ASN A 98 4.03 3.16 -14.27
N THR A 99 4.61 1.97 -14.43
CA THR A 99 4.96 1.41 -15.74
C THR A 99 3.83 0.57 -16.35
N ASN A 100 3.10 -0.19 -15.53
CA ASN A 100 1.92 -0.95 -15.96
C ASN A 100 0.75 -0.75 -14.98
N PRO A 101 -0.23 0.12 -15.27
CA PRO A 101 -1.34 0.38 -14.37
C PRO A 101 -2.38 -0.76 -14.29
N THR A 102 -2.23 -1.83 -15.09
CA THR A 102 -3.16 -2.95 -15.09
C THR A 102 -2.82 -3.92 -13.96
N LEU A 103 -3.65 -3.93 -12.92
CA LEU A 103 -3.47 -4.83 -11.79
C LEU A 103 -3.58 -6.31 -12.21
N PRO A 104 -2.74 -7.21 -11.67
CA PRO A 104 -2.71 -8.63 -12.05
C PRO A 104 -3.81 -9.45 -11.35
N PHE A 105 -5.01 -8.91 -11.23
CA PHE A 105 -6.12 -9.53 -10.49
C PHE A 105 -7.40 -9.58 -11.33
N GLU A 106 -8.25 -10.55 -11.03
CA GLU A 106 -9.58 -10.64 -11.62
C GLU A 106 -10.45 -9.44 -11.20
N THR A 107 -11.34 -9.01 -12.09
CA THR A 107 -12.32 -7.96 -11.78
C THR A 107 -13.24 -8.42 -10.64
N ASN A 108 -13.54 -7.53 -9.69
CA ASN A 108 -14.38 -7.80 -8.50
C ASN A 108 -13.85 -8.93 -7.60
N TYR A 109 -12.53 -9.11 -7.54
CA TYR A 109 -11.92 -10.15 -6.68
C TYR A 109 -11.82 -9.77 -5.20
N PHE A 110 -11.57 -8.50 -4.89
CA PHE A 110 -11.37 -7.99 -3.52
C PHE A 110 -12.62 -7.30 -2.98
N ASP A 111 -12.85 -7.45 -1.68
CA ASP A 111 -13.93 -6.81 -0.95
C ASP A 111 -13.51 -5.43 -0.41
N ALA A 112 -12.19 -5.21 -0.24
CA ALA A 112 -11.61 -3.94 0.18
C ALA A 112 -10.22 -3.73 -0.44
N VAL A 113 -9.87 -2.46 -0.66
CA VAL A 113 -8.52 -2.04 -1.05
C VAL A 113 -8.03 -1.01 -0.04
N THR A 114 -6.83 -1.24 0.50
CA THR A 114 -6.14 -0.30 1.40
C THR A 114 -4.96 0.34 0.68
N ILE A 115 -4.67 1.57 1.06
CA ILE A 115 -3.46 2.28 0.70
C ILE A 115 -3.11 3.18 1.88
N VAL A 116 -2.01 2.87 2.55
CA VAL A 116 -1.57 3.58 3.74
C VAL A 116 -0.05 3.65 3.73
N VAL A 117 0.50 4.64 4.44
CA VAL A 117 1.94 4.68 4.68
C VAL A 117 2.34 3.43 5.48
N SER A 118 3.35 2.72 4.95
CA SER A 118 3.94 1.49 5.47
C SER A 118 5.37 1.77 5.91
#